data_AF-A0A4R4NMQ7-F1
#
_entry.id   AF-A0A4R4NMQ7-F1
#
_cell.length_a   1.000
_cell.length_b   1.000
_cell.length_c   1.000
_cell.angle_alpha   90.00
_cell.angle_beta   90.00
_cell.angle_gamma   90.00
#
_symmetry.space_group_name_H-M   'P 1'
#
loop_
_entity.id
_entity.type
_entity.pdbx_description
1 polymer ?
#
loop_
_entity_poly.entity_id
_entity_poly.type
_entity_poly.pdbx_seq_one_letter_code
_entity_poly.pdbx_strand_id
1 'polypeptide(L)' 'MARDTSRDRIGRVMAHLYGTVWLRPPGGGQEWTARPEDVRPIPASESLSHRVAEANRRARNAR' A
#
# COMPACT_ATOMS: atom_id res chain seq x y z
N MET A 1 -0.99 -6.90 -0.31
CA MET A 1 -0.28 -6.72 0.98
C MET A 1 0.99 -5.95 0.70
N ALA A 2 1.66 -5.41 1.71
CA ALA A 2 2.96 -4.77 1.55
C ALA A 2 3.87 -5.05 2.75
N ARG A 3 5.18 -5.13 2.48
CA ARG A 3 6.24 -5.25 3.47
C ARG A 3 6.85 -3.88 3.71
N ASP A 4 6.88 -3.46 4.96
CA ASP A 4 7.71 -2.37 5.45
C ASP A 4 9.11 -2.94 5.72
N THR A 5 10.10 -2.56 4.91
CA THR A 5 11.50 -3.01 5.04
C THR A 5 12.25 -2.30 6.16
N SER A 6 11.79 -1.10 6.58
CA SER A 6 12.40 -0.38 7.70
C SER A 6 12.11 -1.08 9.03
N ARG A 7 10.91 -1.65 9.17
CA ARG A 7 10.47 -2.35 10.40
C ARG A 7 10.49 -3.87 10.30
N ASP A 8 10.78 -4.39 9.11
CA ASP A 8 10.64 -5.80 8.74
C ASP A 8 9.26 -6.39 9.08
N ARG A 9 8.19 -5.64 8.77
CA ARG A 9 6.80 -6.02 9.08
C ARG A 9 5.92 -6.05 7.85
N ILE A 10 4.92 -6.93 7.86
CA ILE A 10 3.96 -7.08 6.77
C ILE A 10 2.59 -6.54 7.20
N GLY A 11 1.99 -5.74 6.33
CA GLY A 11 0.67 -5.17 6.57
C GLY A 11 -0.17 -5.03 5.31
N ARG A 12 -1.46 -4.79 5.51
CA ARG A 12 -2.39 -4.38 4.45
C ARG A 12 -2.31 -2.87 4.29
N VAL A 13 -2.13 -2.40 3.05
CA VAL A 13 -2.19 -0.97 2.73
C VAL A 13 -3.62 -0.50 2.91
N MET A 14 -3.81 0.48 3.78
CA MET A 14 -5.10 1.09 4.09
C MET A 14 -5.25 2.42 3.34
N ALA A 15 -4.18 3.21 3.29
CA ALA A 15 -4.16 4.50 2.59
C ALA A 15 -2.73 4.87 2.15
N HIS A 16 -2.65 5.78 1.18
CA HIS A 16 -1.41 6.44 0.79
C HIS A 16 -1.70 7.93 0.67
N LEU A 17 -1.27 8.71 1.67
CA LEU A 17 -1.61 10.12 1.82
C LEU A 17 -0.37 10.90 2.25
N TYR A 18 -0.20 12.11 1.74
CA TYR A 18 0.90 13.01 2.13
C TYR A 18 2.29 12.35 2.07
N GLY A 19 2.54 11.53 1.03
CA GLY A 19 3.81 10.81 0.87
C GLY A 19 4.06 9.73 1.93
N THR A 20 3.02 9.26 2.61
CA THR A 20 3.09 8.26 3.67
C THR A 20 2.11 7.12 3.42
N VAL A 21 2.55 5.89 3.62
CA VAL A 21 1.73 4.68 3.50
C VAL A 21 1.23 4.26 4.87
N TRP A 22 -0.07 4.01 5.00
CA TRP A 22 -0.69 3.50 6.21
C TRP A 22 -0.90 2.00 6.09
N LEU A 23 -0.34 1.24 7.02
CA LEU A 23 -0.35 -0.22 7.05
C LEU A 23 -1.07 -0.72 8.30
N ARG A 24 -1.85 -1.79 8.14
CA ARG A 24 -2.52 -2.48 9.24
C ARG A 24 -2.04 -3.94 9.32
N PRO A 25 -1.84 -4.51 10.53
CA PRO A 25 -1.41 -5.89 10.65
C PRO A 25 -2.51 -6.85 10.12
N PRO A 26 -2.13 -8.00 9.53
CA PRO A 26 -3.10 -8.95 8.98
C PRO A 26 -4.02 -9.56 10.04
N GLY A 27 -3.56 -9.73 11.27
CA GLY A 27 -4.37 -10.23 12.40
C GLY A 27 -5.19 -9.16 13.12
N GLY A 28 -5.25 -7.93 12.60
CA GLY A 28 -5.76 -6.77 13.34
C GLY A 28 -4.72 -6.18 14.30
N GLY A 29 -5.06 -5.04 14.92
CA GLY A 29 -4.17 -4.28 15.80
C GLY A 29 -3.80 -2.91 15.26
N GLN A 30 -2.83 -2.26 15.93
CA GLN A 30 -2.46 -0.87 15.70
C GLN A 30 -1.94 -0.66 14.27
N GLU A 31 -2.55 0.30 13.57
CA GLU A 31 -2.07 0.79 12.28
C GLU A 31 -0.75 1.56 12.46
N TRP A 32 0.14 1.47 11.48
CA TRP A 32 1.39 2.21 11.47
C TRP A 32 1.64 2.87 10.12
N THR A 33 2.48 3.89 10.15
CA THR A 33 2.91 4.64 8.97
C THR A 33 4.29 4.18 8.51
N ALA A 34 4.46 4.06 7.21
CA ALA A 34 5.71 3.70 6.56
C ALA A 34 5.98 4.63 5.37
N ARG A 35 7.26 4.87 5.08
CA ARG A 35 7.64 5.65 3.89
C ARG A 35 7.44 4.81 2.64
N PRO A 36 6.99 5.38 1.53
CA PRO A 36 6.79 4.64 0.29
C PRO A 36 8.08 4.00 -0.24
N GLU A 37 9.24 4.58 0.03
CA GLU A 37 10.55 4.03 -0.34
C GLU A 37 10.88 2.72 0.40
N ASP A 38 10.42 2.59 1.64
CA ASP A 38 10.60 1.44 2.52
C ASP A 38 9.45 0.42 2.39
N VAL A 39 8.43 0.73 1.59
CA VAL A 39 7.30 -0.16 1.38
C VAL A 39 7.47 -0.91 0.07
N ARG A 40 7.57 -2.23 0.16
CA ARG A 40 7.59 -3.13 -0.99
C ARG A 40 6.24 -3.82 -1.11
N PRO A 41 5.54 -3.70 -2.26
CA PRO A 41 4.32 -4.45 -2.47
C PRO A 41 4.64 -5.94 -2.39
N ILE A 42 3.90 -6.67 -1.56
CA ILE A 42 3.93 -8.12 -1.59
C ILE A 42 2.90 -8.54 -2.62
N PRO A 43 3.33 -9.14 -3.75
CA PRO A 43 2.43 -9.56 -4.80
C PRO A 43 1.43 -10.57 -4.22
N ALA A 44 0.14 -10.25 -4.33
CA ALA A 44 -0.95 -11.22 -4.16
C ALA A 44 -1.15 -12.00 -5.47
N SER A 45 -0.05 -12.39 -6.09
CA SER A 45 0.17 -12.88 -7.46
C SER A 45 -0.63 -12.35 -8.69
N GLU A 46 -1.92 -12.00 -8.71
CA GLU A 46 -2.55 -11.50 -9.97
C GLU A 46 -3.89 -10.71 -9.88
N SER A 47 -4.61 -10.72 -8.77
CA SER A 47 -6.05 -10.37 -8.81
C SER A 47 -6.43 -8.90 -8.53
N LEU A 48 -5.49 -7.98 -8.30
CA LEU A 48 -5.80 -6.56 -8.02
C LEU A 48 -5.16 -5.55 -8.98
N SER A 49 -4.40 -5.98 -9.98
CA SER A 49 -3.69 -5.07 -10.90
C SER A 49 -4.63 -4.29 -11.81
N HIS A 50 -5.73 -4.91 -12.27
CA HIS A 50 -6.65 -4.25 -13.21
C HIS A 50 -7.45 -3.11 -12.55
N ARG A 51 -7.87 -3.28 -11.28
CA ARG A 51 -8.68 -2.27 -10.57
C ARG A 51 -7.88 -1.07 -10.06
N VAL A 52 -6.62 -1.29 -9.64
CA VAL A 52 -5.76 -0.21 -9.15
C VAL A 52 -5.14 0.59 -10.30
N ALA A 53 -4.81 -0.05 -11.42
CA ALA A 53 -4.35 0.67 -12.62
C ALA A 53 -5.43 1.59 -13.20
N GLU A 54 -6.71 1.18 -13.17
CA GLU A 54 -7.81 2.02 -13.63
C GLU A 54 -8.05 3.23 -12.71
N ALA A 55 -7.96 3.04 -11.39
CA ALA A 55 -8.05 4.12 -10.41
C ALA A 55 -6.85 5.10 -10.53
N ASN A 56 -5.64 4.59 -10.73
CA ASN A 56 -4.44 5.41 -10.95
C ASN A 56 -4.48 6.20 -12.26
N ARG A 57 -5.11 5.65 -13.32
CA ARG A 57 -5.23 6.34 -14.61
C ARG A 57 -6.30 7.44 -14.58
N ARG A 58 -7.40 7.26 -13.83
CA ARG A 58 -8.44 8.29 -13.65
C ARG A 58 -7.94 9.48 -12.84
N ALA A 59 -7.13 9.25 -11.81
CA ALA A 59 -6.52 10.34 -11.04
C ALA A 59 -5.48 11.17 -11.83
N ARG A 60 -4.94 10.62 -12.93
CA ARG A 60 -3.94 11.30 -13.79
C ARG A 60 -4.52 12.08 -14.98
N ASN A 61 -5.81 11.92 -15.29
CA ASN A 61 -6.49 12.61 -16.40
C ASN A 61 -7.51 13.66 -15.93
N ALA A 62 -7.56 13.96 -14.62
CA ALA A 62 -8.35 15.07 -14.09
C ALA A 62 -7.55 16.39 -14.10
N ARG A 63 -6.92 16.71 -15.24
CA ARG A 63 -6.41 18.06 -15.51
C ARG A 63 -6.94 18.56 -16.85
#